data_AF-A0A1A9UKF2-F1
#
_entry.id   AF-A0A1A9UKF2-F1
#
_cell.length_a   1.000
_cell.length_b   1.000
_cell.length_c   1.000
_cell.angle_alpha   90.00
_cell.angle_beta   90.00
_cell.angle_gamma   90.00
#
_symmetry.space_group_name_H-M   'P 1'
#
loop_
_entity.id
_entity.type
_entity.pdbx_description
1 polymer ?
#
loop_
_entity_poly.entity_id
_entity_poly.type
_entity_poly.pdbx_seq_one_letter_code
_entity_poly.pdbx_strand_id
1 'polypeptide(L)'
;MKCIGFIGWRGLVGSVLIQQILIELDIIISCQGNSYTKIVHNKLRKLNWQGYWIDSASILRMHKSSCIVLEPVNYNIIKKKISQGYKDFIGSNCSVSLMLIALGGLFKEKLIEWISVSTYQAATGAGSTYTRQLLLQINKIHDLLGNKLTYNVIPWIGKKIKCKQSLEEKKYQEEVCKILDLNRVIPIDGICVRILSNHNSWVKIIPDDPEKIINRLTPIKIAGSLYIAIGRIRKLSIGGDQLLWGAAEPLRRILRQLIT
;
A
#
# COMPACT_ATOMS: atom_id res chain seq x y z
N MET A 1 4.45 -17.70 28.37
CA MET A 1 5.02 -17.14 27.12
C MET A 1 4.07 -17.44 25.99
N LYS A 2 3.86 -16.52 25.03
CA LYS A 2 3.04 -16.79 23.84
C LYS A 2 3.87 -17.44 22.74
N CYS A 3 3.35 -18.47 22.09
CA CYS A 3 3.95 -19.12 20.93
C CYS A 3 3.64 -18.30 19.66
N ILE A 4 4.67 -17.79 18.99
CA ILE A 4 4.55 -16.89 17.83
C ILE A 4 5.17 -17.55 16.60
N GLY A 5 4.42 -17.66 15.50
CA GLY A 5 4.92 -18.13 14.21
C GLY A 5 4.98 -17.04 13.14
N PHE A 6 6.03 -17.07 12.34
CA PHE A 6 6.21 -16.17 11.19
C PHE A 6 6.14 -16.96 9.88
N ILE A 7 5.36 -16.45 8.94
CA ILE A 7 5.17 -17.04 7.61
C ILE A 7 5.56 -16.00 6.56
N GLY A 8 6.77 -16.15 5.99
CA GLY A 8 7.30 -15.30 4.92
C GLY A 8 7.24 -15.97 3.55
N TRP A 9 7.50 -15.19 2.49
CA TRP A 9 7.23 -15.47 1.05
C TRP A 9 7.61 -16.86 0.50
N ARG A 10 8.50 -17.59 1.17
CA ARG A 10 8.96 -18.94 0.79
C ARG A 10 8.26 -20.09 1.56
N GLY A 11 7.25 -19.79 2.39
CA GLY A 11 6.53 -20.80 3.18
C GLY A 11 5.68 -21.73 2.30
N LEU A 12 6.01 -23.01 2.30
CA LEU A 12 5.30 -24.09 1.61
C LEU A 12 3.80 -24.07 1.95
N VAL A 13 2.96 -23.98 0.91
CA VAL A 13 1.53 -24.25 0.99
C VAL A 13 1.37 -25.77 0.89
N GLY A 14 0.88 -26.43 1.94
CA GLY A 14 0.07 -27.64 1.72
C GLY A 14 0.37 -28.93 2.50
N SER A 15 1.35 -29.02 3.40
CA SER A 15 1.47 -30.24 4.22
C SER A 15 0.51 -30.22 5.42
N VAL A 16 -0.11 -31.36 5.72
CA VAL A 16 -0.97 -31.55 6.90
C VAL A 16 -0.19 -31.30 8.20
N LEU A 17 1.11 -31.62 8.22
CA LEU A 17 2.02 -31.32 9.34
C LEU A 17 2.07 -29.83 9.69
N ILE A 18 2.08 -28.93 8.70
CA ILE A 18 2.13 -27.49 8.96
C ILE A 18 0.86 -27.04 9.68
N GLN A 19 -0.31 -27.63 9.42
CA GLN A 19 -1.54 -27.23 10.09
C GLN A 19 -1.56 -27.59 11.57
N GLN A 20 -1.01 -28.76 11.93
CA GLN A 20 -0.90 -29.19 13.34
C GLN A 20 -0.02 -28.23 14.13
N ILE A 21 1.13 -27.84 13.57
CA ILE A 21 2.04 -26.86 14.19
C ILE A 21 1.37 -25.49 14.33
N LEU A 22 0.63 -25.03 13.31
CA LEU A 22 0.03 -23.70 13.33
C LEU A 22 -1.08 -23.54 14.38
N ILE A 23 -1.81 -24.61 14.72
CA ILE A 23 -2.89 -24.56 15.73
C ILE A 23 -2.34 -24.37 17.14
N GLU A 24 -1.13 -24.84 17.40
CA GLU A 24 -0.45 -24.66 18.69
C GLU A 24 0.04 -23.23 18.93
N LEU A 25 0.07 -22.38 17.88
CA LEU A 25 0.52 -21.00 17.99
C LEU A 25 -0.56 -20.09 18.55
N ASP A 26 -0.18 -19.20 19.46
CA ASP A 26 -1.05 -18.13 19.98
C ASP A 26 -1.19 -16.98 18.97
N ILE A 27 -0.14 -16.73 18.19
CA ILE A 27 -0.07 -15.63 17.22
C ILE A 27 0.60 -16.12 15.94
N ILE A 28 -0.01 -15.82 14.79
CA ILE A 28 0.54 -16.07 13.46
C ILE A 28 0.70 -14.74 12.73
N ILE A 29 1.89 -14.49 12.20
CA ILE A 29 2.19 -13.33 11.35
C ILE A 29 2.49 -13.80 9.94
N SER A 30 1.58 -13.48 9.01
CA SER A 30 1.67 -13.85 7.60
C SER A 30 2.05 -12.65 6.73
N CYS A 31 3.06 -12.85 5.88
CA CYS A 31 3.42 -11.98 4.77
C CYS A 31 3.38 -12.72 3.42
N GLN A 32 2.71 -13.87 3.37
CA GLN A 32 2.71 -14.76 2.20
C GLN A 32 1.82 -14.26 1.06
N GLY A 33 0.73 -13.56 1.40
CA GLY A 33 -0.20 -12.95 0.44
C GLY A 33 -1.54 -13.69 0.30
N ASN A 34 -2.42 -13.10 -0.51
CA ASN A 34 -3.85 -13.44 -0.57
C ASN A 34 -4.17 -14.93 -0.78
N SER A 35 -3.42 -15.61 -1.66
CA SER A 35 -3.67 -17.04 -1.96
C SER A 35 -3.45 -17.93 -0.75
N TYR A 36 -2.42 -17.65 0.05
CA TYR A 36 -2.13 -18.38 1.28
C TYR A 36 -3.19 -18.14 2.33
N THR A 37 -3.49 -16.87 2.62
CA THR A 37 -4.50 -16.47 3.60
C THR A 37 -5.86 -17.10 3.28
N LYS A 38 -6.28 -17.10 2.01
CA LYS A 38 -7.57 -17.69 1.60
C LYS A 38 -7.69 -19.17 1.97
N ILE A 39 -6.59 -19.91 1.93
CA ILE A 39 -6.57 -21.35 2.19
C ILE A 39 -6.35 -21.63 3.67
N VAL A 40 -5.33 -21.03 4.27
CA VAL A 40 -4.85 -21.41 5.60
C VAL A 40 -5.67 -20.77 6.70
N HIS A 41 -5.97 -19.46 6.61
CA HIS A 41 -6.78 -18.77 7.63
C HIS A 41 -8.15 -19.43 7.79
N ASN A 42 -8.84 -19.69 6.67
CA ASN A 42 -10.14 -20.36 6.67
C ASN A 42 -10.08 -21.77 7.28
N LYS A 43 -9.00 -22.53 7.03
CA LYS A 43 -8.82 -23.86 7.64
C LYS A 43 -8.61 -23.76 9.15
N LEU A 44 -7.74 -22.86 9.61
CA LEU A 44 -7.47 -22.65 11.04
C LEU A 44 -8.73 -22.24 11.79
N ARG A 45 -9.51 -21.29 11.25
CA ARG A 45 -10.77 -20.87 11.86
C ARG A 45 -11.82 -22.00 11.88
N LYS A 46 -11.88 -22.85 10.86
CA LYS A 46 -12.73 -24.06 10.85
C LYS A 46 -12.32 -25.10 11.90
N LEU A 47 -11.03 -25.17 12.23
CA LEU A 47 -10.49 -26.01 13.30
C LEU A 47 -10.60 -25.35 14.69
N ASN A 48 -11.44 -24.31 14.80
CA ASN A 48 -11.69 -23.57 16.03
C ASN A 48 -10.43 -22.94 16.66
N TRP A 49 -9.41 -22.63 15.86
CA TRP A 49 -8.23 -21.93 16.34
C TRP A 49 -8.58 -20.50 16.77
N GLN A 50 -8.26 -20.16 18.03
CA GLN A 50 -8.62 -18.88 18.68
C GLN A 50 -7.45 -17.88 18.80
N GLY A 51 -6.31 -18.21 18.18
CA GLY A 51 -5.13 -17.35 18.16
C GLY A 51 -5.31 -16.11 17.28
N TYR A 52 -4.33 -15.20 17.38
CA TYR A 52 -4.29 -13.93 16.66
C TYR A 52 -3.68 -14.11 15.27
N TRP A 53 -4.41 -13.71 14.24
CA TRP A 53 -3.94 -13.68 12.86
C TRP A 53 -3.55 -12.26 12.47
N ILE A 54 -2.26 -12.05 12.21
CA ILE A 54 -1.71 -10.79 11.74
C ILE A 54 -1.28 -10.97 10.29
N ASP A 55 -1.75 -10.13 9.37
CA ASP A 55 -1.55 -10.36 7.93
C ASP A 55 -1.25 -9.08 7.15
N SER A 56 -0.34 -9.16 6.17
CA SER A 56 -0.16 -8.09 5.17
C SER A 56 -1.12 -8.22 3.97
N ALA A 57 -1.73 -9.39 3.79
CA ALA A 57 -2.62 -9.68 2.67
C ALA A 57 -3.90 -8.83 2.70
N SER A 58 -4.37 -8.40 1.54
CA SER A 58 -5.56 -7.54 1.45
C SER A 58 -6.89 -8.26 1.67
N ILE A 59 -6.91 -9.60 1.59
CA ILE A 59 -8.14 -10.39 1.49
C ILE A 59 -9.07 -10.28 2.70
N LEU A 60 -8.51 -10.12 3.90
CA LEU A 60 -9.29 -9.99 5.13
C LEU A 60 -9.55 -8.54 5.53
N ARG A 61 -9.03 -7.53 4.81
CA ARG A 61 -9.13 -6.12 5.21
C ARG A 61 -10.55 -5.66 5.45
N MET A 62 -11.49 -6.06 4.59
CA MET A 62 -12.90 -5.65 4.68
C MET A 62 -13.80 -6.67 5.38
N HIS A 63 -13.24 -7.76 5.91
CA HIS A 63 -14.02 -8.76 6.65
C HIS A 63 -14.62 -8.15 7.94
N LYS A 64 -15.82 -8.56 8.35
CA LYS A 64 -16.50 -7.96 9.52
C LYS A 64 -15.80 -8.28 10.84
N SER A 65 -15.15 -9.45 10.94
CA SER A 65 -14.40 -9.88 12.14
C SER A 65 -12.96 -9.38 12.19
N SER A 66 -12.54 -8.53 11.25
CA SER A 66 -11.15 -8.05 11.18
C SER A 66 -11.03 -6.56 11.47
N CYS A 67 -9.88 -6.18 12.01
CA CYS A 67 -9.47 -4.80 12.22
C CYS A 67 -8.31 -4.45 11.27
N ILE A 68 -8.38 -3.32 10.57
CA ILE A 68 -7.24 -2.81 9.82
C ILE A 68 -6.33 -2.05 10.78
N VAL A 69 -5.04 -2.41 10.81
CA VAL A 69 -4.08 -1.83 11.76
C VAL A 69 -3.25 -0.73 11.11
N LEU A 70 -3.33 0.48 11.68
CA LEU A 70 -2.44 1.61 11.40
C LEU A 70 -2.25 2.41 12.69
N GLU A 71 -1.47 1.83 13.60
CA GLU A 71 -1.45 2.22 15.01
C GLU A 71 -1.29 3.73 15.29
N PRO A 72 -0.40 4.50 14.63
CA PRO A 72 -0.28 5.93 14.87
C PRO A 72 -1.57 6.73 14.60
N VAL A 73 -2.47 6.16 13.82
CA VAL A 73 -3.73 6.78 13.39
C VAL A 73 -4.92 6.21 14.16
N ASN A 74 -4.94 4.90 14.43
CA ASN A 74 -6.12 4.22 14.99
C ASN A 74 -5.88 3.38 16.25
N TYR A 75 -4.86 3.71 17.06
CA TYR A 75 -4.53 3.03 18.32
C TYR A 75 -5.75 2.70 19.20
N ASN A 76 -6.61 3.69 19.47
CA ASN A 76 -7.78 3.51 20.35
C ASN A 76 -8.79 2.50 19.78
N ILE A 77 -8.96 2.47 18.45
CA ILE A 77 -9.83 1.52 17.76
C ILE A 77 -9.25 0.12 17.88
N ILE A 78 -7.94 -0.04 17.66
CA ILE A 78 -7.25 -1.32 17.83
C ILE A 78 -7.45 -1.86 19.25
N LYS A 79 -7.20 -1.04 20.28
CA LYS A 79 -7.36 -1.43 21.68
C LYS A 79 -8.80 -1.88 22.00
N LYS A 80 -9.79 -1.12 21.51
CA LYS A 80 -11.21 -1.47 21.63
C LYS A 80 -11.55 -2.79 20.92
N LYS A 81 -10.99 -3.06 19.74
CA LYS A 81 -11.22 -4.30 19.00
C LYS A 81 -10.59 -5.50 19.70
N ILE A 82 -9.41 -5.34 20.29
CA ILE A 82 -8.77 -6.37 21.13
C ILE A 82 -9.68 -6.71 22.32
N SER A 83 -10.21 -5.70 23.03
CA SER A 83 -11.11 -5.95 24.19
C SER A 83 -12.46 -6.55 23.78
N GLN A 84 -12.91 -6.32 22.54
CA GLN A 84 -14.09 -6.96 21.96
C GLN A 84 -13.84 -8.39 21.46
N GLY A 85 -12.62 -8.92 21.65
CA GLY A 85 -12.27 -10.30 21.28
C GLY A 85 -11.92 -10.49 19.80
N TYR A 86 -11.66 -9.43 19.04
CA TYR A 86 -11.21 -9.58 17.65
C TYR A 86 -9.88 -10.33 17.60
N LYS A 87 -9.77 -11.24 16.62
CA LYS A 87 -8.59 -12.09 16.43
C LYS A 87 -7.86 -11.87 15.11
N ASP A 88 -8.44 -11.11 14.18
CA ASP A 88 -7.86 -10.86 12.87
C ASP A 88 -7.43 -9.38 12.75
N PHE A 89 -6.13 -9.12 12.59
CA PHE A 89 -5.53 -7.79 12.50
C PHE A 89 -4.71 -7.65 11.21
N ILE A 90 -5.16 -6.80 10.30
CA ILE A 90 -4.70 -6.80 8.91
C ILE A 90 -4.03 -5.47 8.57
N GLY A 91 -2.82 -5.52 8.02
CA GLY A 91 -2.13 -4.31 7.54
C GLY A 91 -2.91 -3.60 6.45
N SER A 92 -2.93 -2.27 6.49
CA SER A 92 -3.54 -1.41 5.47
C SER A 92 -2.77 -1.45 4.14
N ASN A 93 -3.39 -0.92 3.09
CA ASN A 93 -2.75 -0.61 1.83
C ASN A 93 -1.64 0.41 2.08
N CYS A 94 -0.50 0.22 1.40
CA CYS A 94 0.65 1.10 1.54
C CYS A 94 0.32 2.57 1.28
N SER A 95 -0.38 2.87 0.20
CA SER A 95 -0.66 4.25 -0.21
C SER A 95 -1.66 4.91 0.75
N VAL A 96 -2.64 4.14 1.25
CA VAL A 96 -3.56 4.59 2.32
C VAL A 96 -2.83 4.84 3.63
N SER A 97 -1.92 3.94 4.01
CA SER A 97 -1.13 4.06 5.25
C SER A 97 -0.31 5.35 5.24
N LEU A 98 0.36 5.62 4.12
CA LEU A 98 1.18 6.82 3.94
C LEU A 98 0.33 8.09 3.99
N MET A 99 -0.82 8.09 3.31
CA MET A 99 -1.75 9.23 3.36
C MET A 99 -2.28 9.48 4.78
N LEU A 100 -2.67 8.44 5.51
CA LEU A 100 -3.23 8.61 6.85
C LEU A 100 -2.18 8.95 7.90
N ILE A 101 -0.94 8.50 7.75
CA ILE A 101 0.17 8.99 8.59
C ILE A 101 0.39 10.49 8.36
N ALA A 102 0.26 10.96 7.11
CA ALA A 102 0.43 12.36 6.76
C ALA A 102 -0.73 13.25 7.21
N LEU A 103 -1.97 12.79 7.00
CA LEU A 103 -3.18 13.60 7.13
C LEU A 103 -4.03 13.20 8.34
N GLY A 104 -3.59 12.25 9.16
CA GLY A 104 -4.39 11.68 10.25
C GLY A 104 -4.91 12.72 11.25
N GLY A 105 -4.13 13.78 11.51
CA GLY A 105 -4.57 14.90 12.35
C GLY A 105 -5.77 15.65 11.78
N LEU A 106 -5.78 15.92 10.48
CA LEU A 106 -6.88 16.61 9.81
C LEU A 106 -8.17 15.77 9.81
N PHE A 107 -8.04 14.45 9.64
CA PHE A 107 -9.16 13.53 9.79
C PHE A 107 -9.70 13.51 11.22
N LYS A 108 -8.83 13.53 12.23
CA LYS A 108 -9.21 13.53 13.65
C LYS A 108 -10.02 14.78 14.02
N GLU A 109 -9.61 15.94 13.52
CA GLU A 109 -10.30 17.22 13.72
C GLU A 109 -11.51 17.41 12.79
N LYS A 110 -11.87 16.41 11.98
CA LYS A 110 -13.00 16.42 11.03
C LYS A 110 -12.94 17.56 9.99
N LEU A 111 -11.75 18.03 9.66
CA LEU A 111 -11.53 19.16 8.74
C LEU A 111 -11.57 18.77 7.26
N ILE A 112 -11.71 17.48 6.96
CA ILE A 112 -11.70 16.94 5.59
C ILE A 112 -13.13 16.62 5.15
N GLU A 113 -13.55 17.25 4.05
CA GLU A 113 -14.81 16.99 3.36
C GLU A 113 -14.65 16.02 2.18
N TRP A 114 -13.57 16.17 1.41
CA TRP A 114 -13.20 15.31 0.29
C TRP A 114 -11.68 15.35 0.07
N ILE A 115 -11.12 14.35 -0.60
CA ILE A 115 -9.70 14.32 -1.00
C ILE A 115 -9.58 13.86 -2.45
N SER A 116 -8.73 14.54 -3.22
CA SER A 116 -8.21 14.02 -4.50
C SER A 116 -6.73 13.67 -4.34
N VAL A 117 -6.37 12.43 -4.68
CA VAL A 117 -5.01 11.88 -4.50
C VAL A 117 -4.49 11.41 -5.85
N SER A 118 -3.35 11.95 -6.29
CA SER A 118 -2.59 11.38 -7.41
C SER A 118 -1.37 10.65 -6.88
N THR A 119 -1.28 9.33 -7.07
CA THR A 119 -0.15 8.52 -6.58
C THR A 119 0.81 8.19 -7.70
N TYR A 120 2.11 8.36 -7.42
CA TYR A 120 3.20 7.92 -8.27
C TYR A 120 3.94 6.78 -7.58
N GLN A 121 3.42 5.56 -7.78
CA GLN A 121 3.89 4.37 -7.08
C GLN A 121 5.11 3.76 -7.79
N ALA A 122 6.07 3.29 -7.00
CA ALA A 122 7.20 2.55 -7.53
C ALA A 122 6.74 1.21 -8.14
N ALA A 123 7.38 0.79 -9.24
CA ALA A 123 7.10 -0.50 -9.89
C ALA A 123 7.27 -1.70 -8.93
N THR A 124 8.12 -1.57 -7.91
CA THR A 124 8.40 -2.58 -6.89
C THR A 124 7.14 -3.07 -6.15
N GLY A 125 6.13 -2.21 -5.99
CA GLY A 125 4.85 -2.58 -5.37
C GLY A 125 4.00 -3.59 -6.15
N ALA A 126 4.39 -3.99 -7.37
CA ALA A 126 3.74 -5.08 -8.12
C ALA A 126 4.38 -6.45 -7.80
N GLY A 127 5.47 -6.47 -7.04
CA GLY A 127 6.27 -7.65 -6.79
C GLY A 127 7.51 -7.74 -7.67
N SER A 128 8.46 -8.57 -7.24
CA SER A 128 9.77 -8.73 -7.89
C SER A 128 9.67 -9.31 -9.30
N THR A 129 8.69 -10.18 -9.56
CA THR A 129 8.46 -10.77 -10.90
C THR A 129 8.07 -9.72 -11.93
N TYR A 130 7.13 -8.82 -11.59
CA TYR A 130 6.73 -7.71 -12.46
C TYR A 130 7.84 -6.70 -12.64
N THR A 131 8.59 -6.40 -11.57
CA THR A 131 9.77 -5.53 -11.65
C THR A 131 10.81 -6.12 -12.61
N ARG A 132 11.07 -7.44 -12.52
CA ARG A 132 11.98 -8.14 -13.44
C ARG A 132 11.46 -8.17 -14.88
N GLN A 133 10.18 -8.42 -15.09
CA GLN A 133 9.58 -8.39 -16.44
C GLN A 133 9.65 -7.00 -17.07
N LEU A 134 9.39 -5.96 -16.29
CA LEU A 134 9.50 -4.58 -16.74
C LEU A 134 10.96 -4.24 -17.09
N LEU A 135 11.93 -4.64 -16.26
CA LEU A 135 13.36 -4.49 -16.56
C LEU A 135 13.77 -5.25 -17.83
N LEU A 136 13.27 -6.47 -18.04
CA LEU A 136 13.53 -7.24 -19.26
C LEU A 136 12.90 -6.59 -20.50
N GLN A 137 11.70 -6.03 -20.39
CA GLN A 137 11.07 -5.28 -21.47
C GLN A 137 11.84 -4.00 -21.79
N ILE A 138 12.31 -3.28 -20.77
CA ILE A 138 13.16 -2.10 -20.94
C ILE A 138 14.46 -2.49 -21.64
N ASN A 139 15.14 -3.56 -21.21
CA ASN A 139 16.36 -4.03 -21.86
C ASN A 139 16.09 -4.42 -23.32
N LYS A 140 15.03 -5.18 -23.58
CA LYS A 140 14.68 -5.60 -24.95
C LYS A 140 14.36 -4.41 -25.86
N ILE A 141 13.72 -3.37 -25.33
CA ILE A 141 13.42 -2.14 -26.07
C ILE A 141 14.67 -1.27 -26.22
N HIS A 142 15.54 -1.23 -25.20
CA HIS A 142 16.83 -0.54 -25.23
C HIS A 142 17.74 -1.14 -26.31
N ASP A 143 17.79 -2.47 -26.41
CA ASP A 143 18.53 -3.20 -27.44
C ASP A 143 17.98 -2.94 -28.86
N LEU A 144 16.66 -2.73 -28.99
CA LEU A 144 16.00 -2.48 -30.28
C LEU A 144 16.05 -1.03 -30.75
N LEU A 145 15.97 -0.06 -29.84
CA LEU A 145 15.79 1.37 -30.18
C LEU A 145 17.04 2.23 -29.93
N GLY A 146 18.08 1.68 -29.31
CA GLY A 146 19.38 2.33 -29.10
C GLY A 146 19.30 3.73 -28.47
N ASN A 147 19.44 3.85 -27.15
CA ASN A 147 19.45 5.12 -26.37
C ASN A 147 18.31 6.14 -26.62
N LYS A 148 17.36 5.86 -27.52
CA LYS A 148 16.20 6.70 -27.82
C LYS A 148 14.94 5.95 -27.40
N LEU A 149 14.29 6.49 -26.37
CA LEU A 149 12.95 6.13 -25.87
C LEU A 149 12.80 4.78 -25.17
N THR A 150 12.51 4.83 -23.86
CA THR A 150 11.26 4.28 -23.32
C THR A 150 11.10 4.60 -21.84
N TYR A 151 10.08 5.40 -21.47
CA TYR A 151 9.49 5.33 -20.13
C TYR A 151 7.99 5.59 -20.25
N ASN A 152 7.19 4.54 -20.03
CA ASN A 152 5.74 4.61 -20.01
C ASN A 152 5.25 4.76 -18.57
N VAL A 153 4.19 5.55 -18.39
CA VAL A 153 3.38 5.56 -17.17
C VAL A 153 2.25 4.56 -17.33
N ILE A 154 1.95 3.78 -16.29
CA ILE A 154 0.79 2.89 -16.27
C ILE A 154 -0.27 3.54 -15.37
N PRO A 155 -1.27 4.23 -15.94
CA PRO A 155 -2.32 4.93 -15.19
C PRO A 155 -3.46 3.98 -14.79
N TRP A 156 -3.11 2.76 -14.36
CA TRP A 156 -4.07 1.75 -13.94
C TRP A 156 -3.41 0.70 -13.05
N ILE A 157 -3.85 0.58 -11.79
CA ILE A 157 -3.28 -0.37 -10.83
C ILE A 157 -4.36 -1.32 -10.32
N GLY A 158 -4.17 -2.61 -10.57
CA GLY A 158 -5.11 -3.65 -10.15
C GLY A 158 -6.26 -3.90 -11.14
N LYS A 159 -7.28 -4.64 -10.70
CA LYS A 159 -8.41 -5.05 -11.54
C LYS A 159 -9.41 -3.91 -11.72
N LYS A 160 -10.14 -3.91 -12.83
CA LYS A 160 -11.29 -3.01 -13.04
C LYS A 160 -12.44 -3.38 -12.11
N ILE A 161 -13.09 -2.36 -11.57
CA ILE A 161 -14.27 -2.46 -10.71
C ILE A 161 -15.43 -1.61 -11.28
N LYS A 162 -16.53 -1.48 -10.53
CA LYS A 162 -17.68 -0.64 -10.92
C LYS A 162 -17.27 0.83 -11.02
N CYS A 163 -18.04 1.62 -11.77
CA CYS A 163 -17.86 3.07 -11.91
C CYS A 163 -16.52 3.52 -12.52
N LYS A 164 -15.95 2.74 -13.46
CA LYS A 164 -14.70 3.05 -14.18
C LYS A 164 -13.45 3.22 -13.30
N GLN A 165 -13.49 2.77 -12.05
CA GLN A 165 -12.34 2.79 -11.15
C GLN A 165 -11.50 1.51 -11.26
N SER A 166 -10.25 1.57 -10.79
CA SER A 166 -9.39 0.43 -10.51
C SER A 166 -9.47 0.01 -9.04
N LEU A 167 -9.08 -1.23 -8.75
CA LEU A 167 -9.10 -1.78 -7.40
C LEU A 167 -8.21 -1.00 -6.43
N GLU A 168 -7.10 -0.42 -6.91
CA GLU A 168 -6.21 0.37 -6.05
C GLU A 168 -6.84 1.69 -5.60
N GLU A 169 -7.61 2.33 -6.48
CA GLU A 169 -8.27 3.61 -6.22
C GLU A 169 -9.40 3.44 -5.21
N LYS A 170 -10.18 2.37 -5.36
CA LYS A 170 -11.26 2.05 -4.41
C LYS A 170 -10.77 1.74 -2.99
N LYS A 171 -9.55 1.21 -2.82
CA LYS A 171 -8.99 0.92 -1.49
C LYS A 171 -8.85 2.18 -0.65
N TYR A 172 -8.61 3.35 -1.26
CA TYR A 172 -8.50 4.60 -0.51
C TYR A 172 -9.74 4.87 0.32
N GLN A 173 -10.90 4.90 -0.33
CA GLN A 173 -12.14 5.21 0.36
C GLN A 173 -12.53 4.12 1.37
N GLU A 174 -12.48 2.85 0.98
CA GLU A 174 -12.91 1.75 1.84
C GLU A 174 -12.02 1.56 3.07
N GLU A 175 -10.70 1.60 2.89
CA GLU A 175 -9.76 1.37 3.98
C GLU A 175 -9.71 2.58 4.91
N VAL A 176 -9.78 3.82 4.42
CA VAL A 176 -9.85 5.02 5.29
C VAL A 176 -11.07 4.98 6.19
N CYS A 177 -12.25 4.71 5.62
CA CYS A 177 -13.48 4.65 6.41
C CYS A 177 -13.40 3.57 7.50
N LYS A 178 -12.79 2.42 7.19
CA LYS A 178 -12.64 1.33 8.16
C LYS A 178 -11.53 1.59 9.20
N ILE A 179 -10.40 2.20 8.81
CA ILE A 179 -9.29 2.52 9.72
C ILE A 179 -9.74 3.55 10.76
N LEU A 180 -10.51 4.55 10.34
CA LEU A 180 -10.96 5.67 11.16
C LEU A 180 -12.33 5.43 11.83
N ASP A 181 -12.97 4.27 11.60
CA ASP A 181 -14.31 3.92 12.12
C ASP A 181 -15.36 5.03 11.82
N LEU A 182 -15.37 5.52 10.58
CA LEU A 182 -16.23 6.64 10.17
C LEU A 182 -17.67 6.19 9.91
N ASN A 183 -18.64 6.91 10.49
CA ASN A 183 -20.08 6.75 10.22
C ASN A 183 -20.52 7.38 8.88
N ARG A 184 -19.70 8.27 8.31
CA ARG A 184 -19.93 8.90 7.01
C ARG A 184 -18.82 8.51 6.04
N VAL A 185 -19.18 8.29 4.79
CA VAL A 185 -18.22 8.02 3.72
C VAL A 185 -17.62 9.35 3.28
N ILE A 186 -16.29 9.51 3.43
CA ILE A 186 -15.55 10.64 2.87
C ILE A 186 -15.18 10.27 1.42
N PRO A 187 -15.61 11.04 0.41
CA PRO A 187 -15.23 10.78 -0.98
C PRO A 187 -13.71 10.94 -1.13
N ILE A 188 -13.06 9.90 -1.67
CA ILE A 188 -11.63 9.95 -2.00
C ILE A 188 -11.47 9.50 -3.44
N ASP A 189 -11.11 10.43 -4.31
CA ASP A 189 -10.77 10.14 -5.70
C ASP A 189 -9.27 9.93 -5.82
N GLY A 190 -8.87 8.75 -6.27
CA GLY A 190 -7.48 8.37 -6.43
C GLY A 190 -7.17 8.21 -7.91
N ILE A 191 -6.20 8.93 -8.46
CA ILE A 191 -5.58 8.59 -9.74
C ILE A 191 -4.28 7.86 -9.42
N CYS A 192 -4.22 6.56 -9.73
CA CYS A 192 -3.07 5.72 -9.38
C CYS A 192 -2.17 5.44 -10.59
N VAL A 193 -0.94 5.96 -10.56
CA VAL A 193 0.04 5.81 -11.64
C VAL A 193 1.31 5.13 -11.14
N ARG A 194 1.92 4.27 -11.95
CA ARG A 194 3.27 3.70 -11.68
C ARG A 194 4.36 4.42 -12.48
N ILE A 195 5.45 4.80 -11.82
CA ILE A 195 6.63 5.44 -12.45
C ILE A 195 7.92 4.63 -12.15
N LEU A 196 8.83 4.58 -13.13
CA LEU A 196 10.22 4.14 -13.01
C LEU A 196 11.13 5.26 -12.50
N SER A 197 12.18 4.92 -11.75
CA SER A 197 13.04 5.89 -11.04
C SER A 197 13.99 6.72 -11.92
N ASN A 198 14.02 6.56 -13.26
CA ASN A 198 14.89 7.33 -14.17
C ASN A 198 14.08 7.96 -15.33
N HIS A 199 14.46 9.18 -15.75
CA HIS A 199 13.73 10.01 -16.72
C HIS A 199 14.47 10.12 -18.08
N ASN A 200 13.76 10.49 -19.18
CA ASN A 200 14.33 10.63 -20.54
C ASN A 200 14.88 12.05 -20.83
N SER A 201 15.55 12.22 -21.98
CA SER A 201 16.19 13.47 -22.43
C SER A 201 15.24 14.61 -22.84
N TRP A 202 13.95 14.33 -23.07
CA TRP A 202 12.94 15.36 -23.37
C TRP A 202 12.19 15.84 -22.12
N VAL A 203 12.26 15.08 -21.03
CA VAL A 203 11.74 15.48 -19.72
C VAL A 203 12.83 16.25 -18.99
N LYS A 204 12.65 17.56 -18.87
CA LYS A 204 13.54 18.41 -18.08
C LYS A 204 12.94 18.61 -16.69
N ILE A 205 13.58 18.01 -15.69
CA ILE A 205 13.26 18.28 -14.29
C ILE A 205 13.82 19.64 -13.93
N ILE A 206 12.93 20.56 -13.59
CA ILE A 206 13.28 21.89 -13.12
C ILE A 206 13.42 21.82 -11.60
N PRO A 207 14.60 22.13 -11.03
CA PRO A 207 14.81 22.17 -9.58
C PRO A 207 13.74 23.04 -8.90
N ASP A 208 13.33 22.66 -7.68
CA ASP A 208 12.34 23.40 -6.88
C ASP A 208 12.96 24.69 -6.31
N ASP A 209 13.27 25.61 -7.21
CA ASP A 209 13.92 26.90 -6.97
C ASP A 209 13.05 27.99 -7.61
N PRO A 210 12.60 29.01 -6.86
CA PRO A 210 11.62 29.99 -7.33
C PRO A 210 12.03 30.68 -8.64
N GLU A 211 13.30 31.09 -8.75
CA GLU A 211 13.81 31.76 -9.95
C GLU A 211 13.85 30.81 -11.15
N LYS A 212 14.30 29.56 -10.97
CA LYS A 212 14.33 28.56 -12.05
C LYS A 212 12.94 28.13 -12.49
N ILE A 213 11.97 28.07 -11.57
CA ILE A 213 10.57 27.74 -11.88
C ILE A 213 9.95 28.85 -12.73
N ILE A 214 10.06 30.11 -12.30
CA ILE A 214 9.50 31.26 -13.04
C ILE A 214 10.12 31.36 -14.43
N ASN A 215 11.43 31.11 -14.55
CA ASN A 215 12.15 31.24 -15.81
C ASN A 215 12.02 30.06 -16.78
N ARG A 216 11.59 28.87 -16.31
CA ARG A 216 11.63 27.64 -17.12
C ARG A 216 10.36 26.79 -17.09
N LEU A 217 9.45 26.99 -16.13
CA LEU A 217 8.21 26.25 -15.96
C LEU A 217 6.99 27.16 -16.21
N THR A 218 6.94 27.78 -17.38
CA THR A 218 5.82 28.64 -17.81
C THR A 218 5.35 28.26 -19.22
N PRO A 219 4.04 28.43 -19.54
CA PRO A 219 3.51 28.09 -20.85
C PRO A 219 4.27 28.75 -22.01
N ILE A 220 4.68 30.01 -21.83
CA ILE A 220 5.44 30.80 -22.81
C ILE A 220 6.80 30.18 -23.13
N LYS A 221 7.46 29.54 -22.16
CA LYS A 221 8.80 28.95 -22.33
C LYS A 221 8.77 27.52 -22.83
N ILE A 222 7.63 26.84 -22.68
CA ILE A 222 7.44 25.45 -23.11
C ILE A 222 6.86 25.41 -24.54
N ALA A 223 6.06 26.41 -24.91
CA ALA A 223 5.48 26.56 -26.24
C ALA A 223 6.56 26.52 -27.34
N GLY A 224 6.31 25.73 -28.39
CA GLY A 224 7.23 25.58 -29.53
C GLY A 224 8.39 24.61 -29.30
N SER A 225 8.44 23.90 -28.17
CA SER A 225 9.47 22.88 -27.89
C SER A 225 8.88 21.46 -27.82
N LEU A 226 9.73 20.44 -28.05
CA LEU A 226 9.41 19.03 -27.78
C LEU A 226 9.64 18.65 -26.30
N TYR A 227 9.97 19.61 -25.44
CA TYR A 227 10.31 19.36 -24.03
C TYR A 227 9.06 19.31 -23.16
N ILE A 228 9.03 18.34 -22.25
CA ILE A 228 8.04 18.24 -21.18
C ILE A 228 8.73 18.70 -19.90
N ALA A 229 8.48 19.96 -19.51
CA ALA A 229 9.04 20.53 -18.29
C ALA A 229 8.23 20.07 -17.07
N ILE A 230 8.90 19.44 -16.12
CA ILE A 230 8.30 19.02 -14.85
C ILE A 230 9.08 19.70 -13.73
N GLY A 231 8.42 20.53 -12.93
CA GLY A 231 9.02 21.22 -11.79
C GLY A 231 8.18 21.05 -10.54
N ARG A 232 8.55 21.73 -9.45
CA ARG A 232 7.91 21.56 -8.13
C ARG A 232 8.03 20.13 -7.57
N ILE A 233 9.00 19.35 -8.06
CA ILE A 233 9.34 18.05 -7.49
C ILE A 233 10.16 18.31 -6.22
N ARG A 234 9.47 18.31 -5.09
CA ARG A 234 10.07 18.31 -3.77
C ARG A 234 9.98 16.91 -3.18
N LYS A 235 11.04 16.48 -2.48
CA LYS A 235 10.85 15.50 -1.40
C LYS A 235 9.96 16.21 -0.38
N LEU A 236 8.67 15.90 -0.40
CA LEU A 236 7.85 16.20 0.76
C LEU A 236 8.55 15.50 1.94
N SER A 237 8.82 16.23 3.02
CA SER A 237 9.14 15.63 4.33
C SER A 237 8.03 14.68 4.81
N ILE A 238 6.92 14.64 4.07
CA ILE A 238 5.87 13.63 4.07
C ILE A 238 6.17 12.63 2.94
N GLY A 239 7.03 11.67 3.23
CA GLY A 239 7.26 10.51 2.37
C GLY A 239 7.58 9.33 3.29
N GLY A 240 6.76 8.29 3.24
CA GLY A 240 7.02 7.08 4.02
C GLY A 240 7.40 5.92 3.11
N ASP A 241 8.23 5.04 3.66
CA ASP A 241 8.70 3.85 2.97
C ASP A 241 7.55 2.82 2.82
N GLN A 242 7.33 2.37 1.59
CA GLN A 242 6.28 1.43 1.21
C GLN A 242 6.44 0.05 1.90
N LEU A 243 7.68 -0.37 2.16
CA LEU A 243 7.99 -1.65 2.81
C LEU A 243 7.97 -1.53 4.33
N LEU A 244 8.31 -0.36 4.89
CA LEU A 244 8.19 -0.12 6.33
C LEU A 244 6.74 0.20 6.72
N TRP A 245 6.32 1.46 6.63
CA TRP A 245 5.00 1.90 7.07
C TRP A 245 3.87 1.36 6.22
N GLY A 246 4.15 1.08 4.94
CA GLY A 246 3.17 0.50 4.03
C GLY A 246 3.01 -1.01 4.14
N ALA A 247 3.84 -1.71 4.93
CA ALA A 247 3.76 -3.16 5.08
C ALA A 247 4.19 -3.69 6.46
N ALA A 248 5.47 -3.57 6.84
CA ALA A 248 6.03 -4.28 7.99
C ALA A 248 5.75 -3.62 9.36
N GLU A 249 5.86 -2.30 9.47
CA GLU A 249 5.74 -1.58 10.75
C GLU A 249 4.37 -1.73 11.41
N PRO A 250 3.23 -1.65 10.68
CA PRO A 250 1.92 -1.90 11.28
C PRO A 250 1.82 -3.29 11.93
N LEU A 251 2.39 -4.32 11.31
CA LEU A 251 2.35 -5.70 11.82
C LEU A 251 3.22 -5.85 13.09
N ARG A 252 4.42 -5.25 13.09
CA ARG A 252 5.31 -5.26 14.25
C ARG A 252 4.69 -4.56 15.46
N ARG A 253 4.01 -3.43 15.23
CA ARG A 253 3.37 -2.63 16.30
C ARG A 253 2.17 -3.34 16.91
N ILE A 254 1.32 -3.98 16.10
CA ILE A 254 0.21 -4.78 16.64
C ILE A 254 0.72 -6.00 17.42
N LEU A 255 1.76 -6.67 16.94
CA LEU A 255 2.37 -7.78 17.69
C LEU A 255 2.79 -7.31 19.08
N ARG A 256 3.48 -6.17 19.18
CA ARG A 256 3.92 -5.61 20.46
C ARG A 256 2.76 -5.40 21.43
N GLN A 257 1.62 -4.92 20.96
CA GLN A 257 0.42 -4.73 21.80
C GLN A 257 -0.22 -6.04 22.26
N LEU A 258 -0.08 -7.12 21.49
CA LEU A 258 -0.68 -8.41 21.81
C LEU A 258 0.18 -9.24 22.77
N ILE A 259 1.48 -8.95 22.88
CA ILE A 259 2.41 -9.67 23.76
C ILE A 259 2.64 -8.98 25.12
N THR A 260 2.35 -7.69 25.22
CA THR A 260 2.25 -6.94 26.48
C THR A 260 0.91 -7.16 27.15
#